data_AF-A0A2N1RBU9-F1
#
_entry.id   AF-A0A2N1RBU9-F1
#
_cell.length_a   1.000
_cell.length_b   1.000
_cell.length_c   1.000
_cell.angle_alpha   90.00
_cell.angle_beta   90.00
_cell.angle_gamma   90.00
#
_symmetry.space_group_name_H-M   'P 1'
#
loop_
_entity.id
_entity.type
_entity.pdbx_description
1 polymer ?
#
loop_
_entity_poly.entity_id
_entity_poly.type
_entity_poly.pdbx_seq_one_letter_code
_entity_poly.pdbx_strand_id
1 'polypeptide(L)'
;MLLRLTISLLPALDAAFNSNQSLLLSWRILNYLLVAVTIGAFGFILVRVPVPNEHNAIQFLLKGLGICSLGFVPLGLAEYGLNALFGQLYYPLSLEYLFYLGTNVVMILAAVRSLQTSKDTAPAFRALKNDTGARFALTQREQEMVGLIARGLSNKEIASELHISVATVRTHIYNLFQKVGAQSRIELLNILST
;
A
#
# COMPACT_ATOMS: atom_id res chain seq x y z
N MET A 1 18.90 36.78 5.80
CA MET A 1 20.24 36.99 6.42
C MET A 1 20.97 35.65 6.63
N LEU A 2 20.35 34.66 7.29
CA LEU A 2 20.91 33.31 7.48
C LEU A 2 21.27 32.58 6.17
N LEU A 3 20.43 32.70 5.14
CA LEU A 3 20.65 32.03 3.84
C LEU A 3 21.82 32.60 3.02
N ARG A 4 22.19 33.87 3.24
CA ARG A 4 23.38 34.48 2.60
C ARG A 4 24.67 34.10 3.32
N LEU A 5 24.61 33.96 4.64
CA LEU A 5 25.72 33.48 5.48
C LEU A 5 26.10 32.04 5.15
N THR A 6 25.11 31.14 5.01
CA THR A 6 25.34 29.74 4.63
C THR A 6 25.96 29.60 3.24
N ILE A 7 25.53 30.41 2.26
CA ILE A 7 26.09 30.40 0.90
C ILE A 7 27.53 30.96 0.87
N SER A 8 27.86 31.95 1.72
CA SER A 8 29.20 32.54 1.78
C SER A 8 30.24 31.65 2.48
N LEU A 9 29.81 30.78 3.40
CA LEU A 9 30.68 29.86 4.15
C LEU A 9 30.91 28.52 3.43
N LEU A 10 30.06 28.18 2.46
CA LEU A 10 30.10 26.92 1.72
C LEU A 10 31.46 26.65 1.04
N PRO A 11 32.08 27.62 0.33
CA PRO A 11 33.37 27.39 -0.33
C PRO A 11 34.53 27.24 0.66
N ALA A 12 34.45 27.92 1.81
CA ALA A 12 35.46 27.84 2.86
C ALA A 12 35.40 26.50 3.62
N LEU A 13 34.18 25.99 3.85
CA LEU A 13 33.95 24.65 4.37
C LEU A 13 34.43 23.58 3.39
N ASP A 14 34.13 23.72 2.09
CA ASP A 14 34.62 22.81 1.05
C ASP A 14 36.15 22.78 0.96
N ALA A 15 36.81 23.94 1.06
CA ALA A 15 38.27 24.02 1.07
C ALA A 15 38.90 23.40 2.35
N ALA A 16 38.25 23.57 3.50
CA ALA A 16 38.67 22.97 4.76
C ALA A 16 38.47 21.45 4.80
N PHE A 17 37.42 20.93 4.15
CA PHE A 17 37.18 19.49 4.01
C PHE A 17 38.12 18.85 2.97
N ASN A 18 38.34 19.48 1.81
CA ASN A 18 39.20 18.93 0.76
C ASN A 18 40.70 18.88 1.12
N SER A 19 41.15 19.68 2.09
CA SER A 19 42.55 19.68 2.54
C SER A 19 42.89 18.58 3.55
N ASN A 20 41.89 17.91 4.13
CA ASN A 20 42.07 16.89 5.18
C ASN A 20 41.35 15.58 4.84
N GLN A 21 42.07 14.64 4.22
CA GLN A 21 41.53 13.31 3.89
C GLN A 21 40.97 12.55 5.11
N SER A 22 41.54 12.73 6.29
CA SER A 22 41.06 12.12 7.54
C SER A 22 39.68 12.65 7.98
N LEU A 23 39.42 13.94 7.78
CA LEU A 23 38.11 14.55 8.07
C LEU A 23 37.05 14.07 7.08
N LEU A 24 37.38 13.95 5.80
CA LEU A 24 36.48 13.40 4.78
C LEU A 24 36.10 11.95 5.07
N LEU A 25 37.06 11.12 5.50
CA LEU A 25 36.81 9.73 5.85
C LEU A 25 35.88 9.63 7.08
N SER A 26 36.15 10.43 8.12
CA SER A 26 35.34 10.51 9.33
C SER A 26 33.91 10.96 9.04
N TRP A 27 33.74 11.95 8.16
CA TRP A 27 32.43 12.44 7.74
C TRP A 27 31.63 11.41 6.94
N ARG A 28 32.29 10.64 6.06
CA ARG A 28 31.64 9.54 5.34
C ARG A 28 31.17 8.46 6.30
N ILE A 29 32.03 8.01 7.22
CA ILE A 29 31.66 7.00 8.24
C ILE A 29 30.45 7.47 9.04
N LEU A 30 30.45 8.72 9.49
CA LEU A 30 29.35 9.28 10.26
C LEU A 30 28.03 9.24 9.48
N ASN A 31 28.03 9.61 8.20
CA ASN A 31 26.83 9.56 7.35
C ASN A 31 26.31 8.13 7.17
N TYR A 32 27.18 7.16 6.87
CA TYR A 32 26.77 5.76 6.72
C TYR A 32 26.18 5.19 8.00
N LEU A 33 26.79 5.46 9.15
CA LEU A 33 26.27 5.03 10.45
C LEU A 33 24.91 5.67 10.75
N LEU A 34 24.77 6.97 10.48
CA LEU A 34 23.52 7.68 10.70
C LEU A 34 22.39 7.11 9.84
N VAL A 35 22.64 6.88 8.55
CA VAL A 35 21.68 6.25 7.62
C VAL A 35 21.32 4.82 8.04
N ALA A 36 22.31 4.02 8.44
CA ALA A 36 22.08 2.66 8.91
C ALA A 36 21.18 2.64 10.16
N VAL A 37 21.42 3.55 11.11
CA VAL A 37 20.62 3.69 12.33
C VAL A 37 19.19 4.15 12.01
N THR A 38 19.02 5.15 11.13
CA THR A 38 17.68 5.66 10.79
C THR A 38 16.85 4.63 10.03
N ILE A 39 17.42 3.98 9.02
CA ILE A 39 16.73 2.92 8.25
C ILE A 39 16.44 1.72 9.15
N GLY A 40 17.38 1.33 10.00
CA GLY A 40 17.20 0.24 10.95
C GLY A 40 16.09 0.51 11.96
N ALA A 41 16.07 1.71 12.56
CA ALA A 41 15.03 2.13 13.49
C ALA A 41 13.66 2.18 12.80
N PHE A 42 13.59 2.78 11.61
CA PHE A 42 12.37 2.82 10.79
C PHE A 42 11.83 1.42 10.49
N GLY A 43 12.71 0.52 10.01
CA GLY A 43 12.33 -0.86 9.72
C GLY A 43 11.86 -1.63 10.96
N PHE A 44 12.55 -1.46 12.10
CA PHE A 44 12.18 -2.09 13.36
C PHE A 44 10.81 -1.64 13.86
N ILE A 45 10.53 -0.34 13.80
CA ILE A 45 9.23 0.22 14.17
C ILE A 45 8.14 -0.39 13.29
N LEU A 46 8.31 -0.36 11.97
CA LEU A 46 7.30 -0.86 11.03
C LEU A 46 6.94 -2.34 11.22
N VAL A 47 7.91 -3.20 11.51
CA VAL A 47 7.64 -4.64 11.76
C VAL A 47 6.86 -4.86 13.07
N ARG A 48 7.03 -3.97 14.05
CA ARG A 48 6.44 -4.09 15.39
C ARG A 48 5.10 -3.39 15.55
N VAL A 49 4.70 -2.52 14.61
CA VAL A 49 3.41 -1.82 14.68
C VAL A 49 2.27 -2.84 14.73
N PRO A 50 1.42 -2.84 15.78
CA PRO A 50 0.25 -3.69 15.83
C PRO A 50 -0.79 -3.17 14.83
N VAL A 51 -1.15 -4.01 13.86
CA VAL A 51 -2.20 -3.71 12.86
C VAL A 51 -3.36 -4.67 13.09
N PRO A 52 -4.60 -4.16 13.24
CA PRO A 52 -5.80 -5.01 13.36
C PRO A 52 -5.93 -5.97 12.16
N ASN A 53 -6.32 -7.23 12.43
CA ASN A 53 -6.37 -8.30 11.43
C ASN A 53 -7.34 -8.04 10.25
N GLU A 54 -8.25 -7.07 10.37
CA GLU A 54 -9.18 -6.71 9.30
C GLU A 54 -8.48 -6.06 8.09
N HIS A 55 -7.28 -5.50 8.27
CA HIS A 55 -6.58 -4.75 7.23
C HIS A 55 -5.34 -5.51 6.71
N ASN A 56 -5.58 -6.65 6.05
CA ASN A 56 -4.54 -7.52 5.50
C ASN A 56 -3.53 -6.80 4.57
N ALA A 57 -3.97 -5.84 3.76
CA ALA A 57 -3.10 -5.11 2.85
C ALA A 57 -2.16 -4.14 3.59
N ILE A 58 -2.66 -3.45 4.61
CA ILE A 58 -1.87 -2.52 5.43
C ILE A 58 -0.83 -3.29 6.24
N GLN A 59 -1.23 -4.44 6.79
CA GLN A 59 -0.31 -5.31 7.52
C GLN A 59 0.83 -5.81 6.61
N PHE A 60 0.50 -6.23 5.38
CA PHE A 60 1.49 -6.64 4.39
C PHE A 60 2.43 -5.49 4.01
N LEU A 61 1.89 -4.28 3.77
CA LEU A 61 2.66 -3.08 3.43
C LEU A 61 3.69 -2.75 4.53
N LEU A 62 3.22 -2.59 5.77
CA LEU A 62 4.07 -2.14 6.88
C LEU A 62 5.14 -3.19 7.21
N LYS A 63 4.76 -4.46 7.30
CA LYS A 63 5.73 -5.55 7.55
C LYS A 63 6.70 -5.72 6.38
N GLY A 64 6.22 -5.63 5.14
CA GLY A 64 7.05 -5.74 3.95
C GLY A 64 8.09 -4.63 3.86
N LEU A 65 7.67 -3.37 4.05
CA LEU A 65 8.58 -2.22 4.10
C LEU A 65 9.60 -2.38 5.23
N GLY A 66 9.15 -2.78 6.41
CA GLY A 66 10.03 -2.97 7.56
C GLY A 66 11.09 -4.06 7.34
N ILE A 67 10.71 -5.21 6.76
CA ILE A 67 11.65 -6.29 6.41
C ILE A 67 12.64 -5.83 5.33
N CYS A 68 12.17 -5.13 4.28
CA CYS A 68 13.04 -4.56 3.26
C CYS A 68 14.06 -3.59 3.87
N SER A 69 13.63 -2.66 4.73
CA SER A 69 14.53 -1.72 5.41
C SER A 69 15.57 -2.44 6.27
N LEU A 70 15.16 -3.42 7.09
CA LEU A 70 16.09 -4.15 7.96
C LEU A 70 17.09 -5.02 7.17
N GLY A 71 16.65 -5.65 6.08
CA GLY A 71 17.52 -6.46 5.22
C GLY A 71 18.59 -5.62 4.51
N PHE A 72 18.31 -4.35 4.21
CA PHE A 72 19.25 -3.47 3.51
C PHE A 72 20.31 -2.83 4.40
N VAL A 73 20.09 -2.70 5.70
CA VAL A 73 21.10 -2.16 6.65
C VAL A 73 22.43 -2.93 6.60
N PRO A 74 22.46 -4.28 6.76
CA PRO A 74 23.73 -5.02 6.69
C PRO A 74 24.35 -4.99 5.29
N LEU A 75 23.53 -4.97 4.23
CA LEU A 75 24.01 -4.85 2.85
C LEU A 75 24.69 -3.50 2.58
N GLY A 76 24.13 -2.39 3.07
CA GLY A 76 24.74 -1.07 2.95
C GLY A 76 26.05 -0.94 3.74
N LEU A 77 26.12 -1.54 4.94
CA LEU A 77 27.38 -1.61 5.69
C LEU A 77 28.44 -2.46 4.97
N ALA A 78 28.03 -3.57 4.36
CA ALA A 78 28.93 -4.41 3.56
C ALA A 78 29.45 -3.67 2.32
N GLU A 79 28.59 -2.94 1.60
CA GLU A 79 28.99 -2.09 0.47
C GLU A 79 29.99 -1.03 0.89
N TYR A 80 29.77 -0.36 2.03
CA TYR A 80 30.72 0.59 2.57
C TYR A 80 32.08 -0.07 2.87
N GLY A 81 32.08 -1.23 3.53
CA GLY A 81 33.29 -1.98 3.84
C GLY A 81 34.06 -2.41 2.60
N LEU A 82 33.35 -2.91 1.58
CA LEU A 82 33.94 -3.28 0.29
C LEU A 82 34.55 -2.06 -0.43
N ASN A 83 33.84 -0.93 -0.45
CA ASN A 83 34.36 0.31 -1.01
C ASN A 83 35.60 0.83 -0.27
N ALA A 84 35.65 0.66 1.06
CA ALA A 84 36.80 1.06 1.87
C ALA A 84 38.03 0.16 1.62
N LEU A 85 37.83 -1.14 1.37
CA LEU A 85 38.91 -2.12 1.18
C LEU A 85 39.46 -2.15 -0.24
N PHE A 86 38.61 -2.06 -1.27
CA PHE A 86 38.99 -2.30 -2.66
C PHE A 86 39.17 -1.01 -3.49
N GLY A 87 38.99 0.17 -2.89
CA GLY A 87 38.97 1.44 -3.62
C GLY A 87 37.77 1.53 -4.58
N GLN A 88 37.65 2.64 -5.34
CA GLN A 88 36.54 2.88 -6.29
C GLN A 88 36.52 1.93 -7.52
N LEU A 89 36.92 0.67 -7.37
CA LEU A 89 37.11 -0.26 -8.46
C LEU A 89 35.83 -0.89 -9.01
N TYR A 90 34.62 -0.58 -8.50
CA TYR A 90 33.38 -1.07 -9.11
C TYR A 90 32.18 -0.12 -8.85
N TYR A 91 31.64 0.48 -9.93
CA TYR A 91 30.42 1.30 -9.96
C TYR A 91 29.46 0.81 -11.07
N PRO A 92 28.81 -0.36 -10.91
CA PRO A 92 27.47 -0.47 -11.49
C PRO A 92 26.50 -1.14 -10.50
N LEU A 93 25.42 -0.42 -10.18
CA LEU A 93 24.40 -0.66 -9.13
C LEU A 93 24.86 -0.33 -7.70
N SER A 94 24.66 0.93 -7.31
CA SER A 94 24.58 1.24 -5.87
C SER A 94 23.41 0.49 -5.26
N LEU A 95 23.63 -0.11 -4.08
CA LEU A 95 22.58 -0.83 -3.35
C LEU A 95 21.36 0.04 -3.06
N GLU A 96 21.51 1.36 -3.07
CA GLU A 96 20.40 2.31 -3.01
C GLU A 96 19.34 2.06 -4.10
N TYR A 97 19.73 1.78 -5.35
CA TYR A 97 18.76 1.50 -6.41
C TYR A 97 17.99 0.20 -6.17
N LEU A 98 18.66 -0.82 -5.63
CA LEU A 98 18.02 -2.08 -5.26
C LEU A 98 17.04 -1.88 -4.09
N PHE A 99 17.39 -1.00 -3.14
CA PHE A 99 16.50 -0.63 -2.05
C PHE A 99 15.24 0.04 -2.57
N TYR A 100 15.39 1.06 -3.44
CA TYR A 100 14.26 1.73 -4.07
C TYR A 100 13.39 0.77 -4.88
N LEU A 101 14.00 -0.14 -5.64
CA LEU A 101 13.27 -1.15 -6.39
C LEU A 101 12.48 -2.07 -5.45
N GLY A 102 13.10 -2.55 -4.37
CA GLY A 102 12.43 -3.37 -3.35
C GLY A 102 11.24 -2.66 -2.71
N THR A 103 11.40 -1.41 -2.28
CA THR A 103 10.30 -0.63 -1.69
C THR A 103 9.16 -0.38 -2.68
N ASN A 104 9.48 -0.10 -3.95
CA ASN A 104 8.47 0.10 -4.98
C ASN A 104 7.68 -1.18 -5.25
N VAL A 105 8.34 -2.34 -5.29
CA VAL A 105 7.67 -3.64 -5.46
C VAL A 105 6.72 -3.91 -4.28
N VAL A 106 7.14 -3.67 -3.04
CA VAL A 106 6.26 -3.82 -1.86
C VAL A 106 5.05 -2.89 -1.95
N MET A 107 5.24 -1.63 -2.35
CA MET A 107 4.15 -0.66 -2.52
C MET A 107 3.14 -1.11 -3.57
N ILE A 108 3.60 -1.59 -4.72
CA ILE A 108 2.74 -2.08 -5.80
C ILE A 108 1.97 -3.33 -5.35
N LEU A 109 2.65 -4.30 -4.72
CA LEU A 109 2.01 -5.53 -4.24
C LEU A 109 0.96 -5.25 -3.17
N ALA A 110 1.25 -4.34 -2.23
CA ALA A 110 0.29 -3.91 -1.23
C ALA A 110 -0.91 -3.18 -1.84
N ALA A 111 -0.69 -2.31 -2.83
CA ALA A 111 -1.76 -1.63 -3.55
C ALA A 111 -2.67 -2.63 -4.30
N VAL A 112 -2.08 -3.59 -5.02
CA VAL A 112 -2.83 -4.66 -5.69
C VAL A 112 -3.67 -5.47 -4.69
N ARG A 113 -3.08 -5.85 -3.54
CA ARG A 113 -3.78 -6.60 -2.50
C ARG A 113 -4.92 -5.80 -1.85
N SER A 114 -4.74 -4.49 -1.69
CA SER A 114 -5.78 -3.57 -1.20
C SER A 114 -7.00 -3.54 -2.14
N LEU A 115 -6.75 -3.45 -3.45
CA LEU A 115 -7.81 -3.47 -4.46
C LEU A 115 -8.56 -4.82 -4.53
N GLN A 116 -7.89 -5.93 -4.21
CA GLN A 116 -8.50 -7.26 -4.21
C GLN A 116 -9.38 -7.52 -2.97
N THR A 117 -9.06 -6.93 -1.82
CA THR A 117 -9.78 -7.15 -0.56
C THR A 117 -11.24 -6.66 -0.61
N SER A 118 -11.56 -5.71 -1.51
CA SER A 118 -12.91 -5.20 -1.75
C SER A 118 -13.88 -6.23 -2.38
N LYS A 119 -13.38 -7.34 -2.94
CA LYS A 119 -14.23 -8.35 -3.60
C LYS A 119 -14.88 -9.35 -2.62
N ASP A 120 -14.39 -9.43 -1.38
CA ASP A 120 -14.83 -10.42 -0.38
C ASP A 120 -15.88 -9.87 0.61
N THR A 121 -16.75 -8.94 0.21
CA THR A 121 -17.93 -8.51 1.01
C THR A 121 -19.04 -9.57 1.08
N ALA A 122 -18.85 -10.72 0.43
CA ALA A 122 -19.80 -11.83 0.38
C ALA A 122 -20.23 -12.42 1.76
N PRO A 123 -19.37 -12.50 2.80
CA PRO A 123 -19.75 -13.05 4.10
C PRO A 123 -20.68 -12.13 4.90
N ALA A 124 -20.42 -10.82 4.91
CA ALA A 124 -21.23 -9.85 5.65
C ALA A 124 -22.66 -9.77 5.10
N PHE A 125 -22.80 -9.86 3.78
CA PHE A 125 -24.11 -9.82 3.13
C PHE A 125 -24.88 -11.15 3.21
N ARG A 126 -24.19 -12.30 3.33
CA ARG A 126 -24.86 -13.59 3.59
C ARG A 126 -25.56 -13.61 4.94
N ALA A 127 -25.00 -12.96 5.96
CA ALA A 127 -25.64 -12.83 7.27
C ALA A 127 -26.88 -11.92 7.22
N LEU A 128 -26.85 -10.84 6.43
CA LEU A 128 -28.01 -9.95 6.19
C LEU A 128 -29.14 -10.60 5.37
N LYS A 129 -28.83 -11.64 4.58
CA LYS A 129 -29.76 -12.28 3.64
C LYS A 129 -30.99 -12.90 4.32
N ASN A 130 -30.89 -13.31 5.58
CA ASN A 130 -31.96 -14.05 6.25
C ASN A 130 -33.02 -13.16 6.92
N ASP A 131 -32.67 -11.95 7.36
CA ASP A 131 -33.61 -11.04 8.05
C ASP A 131 -34.15 -9.95 7.11
N THR A 132 -33.28 -9.37 6.27
CA THR A 132 -33.65 -8.23 5.42
C THR A 132 -34.44 -8.62 4.17
N GLY A 133 -34.22 -9.83 3.63
CA GLY A 133 -34.95 -10.35 2.47
C GLY A 133 -36.45 -10.50 2.74
N ALA A 134 -36.81 -10.84 3.98
CA ALA A 134 -38.19 -10.92 4.44
C ALA A 134 -38.82 -9.54 4.61
N ARG A 135 -38.06 -8.56 5.12
CA ARG A 135 -38.53 -7.18 5.39
C ARG A 135 -39.04 -6.46 4.13
N PHE A 136 -38.41 -6.69 2.98
CA PHE A 136 -38.80 -6.06 1.71
C PHE A 136 -39.44 -7.03 0.71
N ALA A 137 -39.77 -8.27 1.15
CA ALA A 137 -40.35 -9.33 0.31
C ALA A 137 -39.60 -9.51 -1.02
N LEU A 138 -38.26 -9.53 -0.97
CA LEU A 138 -37.41 -9.67 -2.17
C LEU A 138 -37.54 -11.09 -2.73
N THR A 139 -37.73 -11.17 -4.04
CA THR A 139 -37.71 -12.46 -4.76
C THR A 139 -36.32 -13.07 -4.73
N GLN A 140 -36.22 -14.38 -4.96
CA GLN A 140 -34.93 -15.08 -5.00
C GLN A 140 -33.94 -14.45 -6.00
N ARG A 141 -34.44 -14.03 -7.18
CA ARG A 141 -33.62 -13.36 -8.20
C ARG A 141 -33.17 -11.97 -7.79
N GLU A 142 -34.01 -11.21 -7.09
CA GLU A 142 -33.63 -9.92 -6.51
C GLU A 142 -32.56 -10.10 -5.42
N GLN A 143 -32.69 -11.10 -4.55
CA GLN A 143 -31.69 -11.41 -3.52
C GLN A 143 -30.34 -11.83 -4.12
N GLU A 144 -30.34 -12.63 -5.20
CA GLU A 144 -29.13 -12.97 -5.95
C GLU A 144 -28.48 -11.71 -6.55
N MET A 145 -29.27 -10.83 -7.14
CA MET A 145 -28.79 -9.59 -7.74
C MET A 145 -28.19 -8.64 -6.70
N VAL A 146 -28.85 -8.46 -5.56
CA VAL A 146 -28.29 -7.71 -4.42
C VAL A 146 -26.96 -8.29 -3.98
N GLY A 147 -26.86 -9.63 -3.86
CA GLY A 147 -25.61 -10.29 -3.47
C GLY A 147 -24.47 -10.07 -4.48
N LEU A 148 -24.78 -9.96 -5.77
CA LEU A 148 -23.80 -9.58 -6.81
C LEU A 148 -23.41 -8.10 -6.72
N ILE A 149 -24.36 -7.21 -6.45
CA ILE A 149 -24.10 -5.77 -6.25
C ILE A 149 -23.22 -5.54 -5.01
N ALA A 150 -23.48 -6.26 -3.91
CA ALA A 150 -22.71 -6.19 -2.68
C ALA A 150 -21.25 -6.64 -2.87
N ARG A 151 -20.99 -7.56 -3.81
CA ARG A 151 -19.65 -7.97 -4.24
C ARG A 151 -18.95 -6.94 -5.15
N GLY A 152 -19.61 -5.82 -5.45
CA GLY A 152 -19.05 -4.74 -6.28
C GLY A 152 -19.10 -5.00 -7.78
N LEU A 153 -19.84 -6.00 -8.25
CA LEU A 153 -19.87 -6.32 -9.69
C LEU A 153 -20.57 -5.22 -10.51
N SER A 154 -20.01 -4.94 -11.68
CA SER A 154 -20.61 -4.07 -12.69
C SER A 154 -21.82 -4.75 -13.37
N ASN A 155 -22.68 -3.97 -14.03
CA ASN A 155 -23.84 -4.55 -14.76
C ASN A 155 -23.43 -5.57 -15.82
N LYS A 156 -22.23 -5.43 -16.41
CA LYS A 156 -21.69 -6.37 -17.39
C LYS A 156 -21.27 -7.68 -16.73
N GLU A 157 -20.61 -7.61 -15.58
CA GLU A 157 -20.21 -8.80 -14.82
C GLU A 157 -21.43 -9.53 -14.24
N ILE A 158 -22.41 -8.78 -13.71
CA ILE A 158 -23.70 -9.34 -13.26
C ILE A 158 -24.43 -10.06 -14.40
N ALA A 159 -24.49 -9.44 -15.58
CA ALA A 159 -25.09 -10.04 -16.77
C ALA A 159 -24.40 -11.36 -17.16
N SER A 160 -23.07 -11.39 -17.08
CA SER A 160 -22.27 -12.59 -17.33
C SER A 160 -22.54 -13.69 -16.30
N GLU A 161 -22.60 -13.37 -15.01
CA GLU A 161 -22.79 -14.34 -13.92
C GLU A 161 -24.22 -14.89 -13.85
N LEU A 162 -25.21 -14.09 -14.25
CA LEU A 162 -26.62 -14.49 -14.30
C LEU A 162 -27.07 -15.02 -15.68
N HIS A 163 -26.18 -15.04 -16.67
CA HIS A 163 -26.46 -15.42 -18.07
C HIS A 163 -27.65 -14.66 -18.69
N ILE A 164 -27.73 -13.35 -18.45
CA ILE A 164 -28.78 -12.46 -18.99
C ILE A 164 -28.17 -11.24 -19.69
N SER A 165 -28.96 -10.49 -20.44
CA SER A 165 -28.46 -9.27 -21.10
C SER A 165 -28.22 -8.13 -20.10
N VAL A 166 -27.26 -7.25 -20.40
CA VAL A 166 -26.97 -6.05 -19.60
C VAL A 166 -28.19 -5.13 -19.49
N ALA A 167 -29.02 -5.06 -20.53
CA ALA A 167 -30.28 -4.31 -20.50
C ALA A 167 -31.25 -4.88 -19.46
N THR A 168 -31.37 -6.21 -19.40
CA THR A 168 -32.20 -6.92 -18.41
C THR A 168 -31.72 -6.64 -16.99
N VAL A 169 -30.39 -6.67 -16.76
CA VAL A 169 -29.80 -6.30 -15.47
C VAL A 169 -30.18 -4.86 -15.08
N ARG A 170 -30.08 -3.89 -15.99
CA ARG A 170 -30.45 -2.50 -15.71
C ARG A 170 -31.91 -2.39 -15.26
N THR A 171 -32.82 -3.07 -15.96
CA THR A 171 -34.24 -3.07 -15.61
C THR A 171 -34.49 -3.70 -14.25
N HIS A 172 -33.87 -4.84 -13.95
CA HIS A 172 -34.02 -5.49 -12.65
C HIS A 172 -33.45 -4.64 -11.50
N ILE A 173 -32.29 -4.01 -11.68
CA ILE A 173 -31.71 -3.10 -10.67
C ILE A 173 -32.61 -1.89 -10.45
N TYR A 174 -33.18 -1.33 -11.52
CA TYR A 174 -34.13 -0.22 -11.40
C TYR A 174 -35.37 -0.62 -10.58
N ASN A 175 -35.97 -1.77 -10.89
CA ASN A 175 -37.14 -2.26 -10.15
C ASN A 175 -36.80 -2.57 -8.68
N LEU A 176 -35.61 -3.13 -8.44
CA LEU A 176 -35.08 -3.39 -7.10
C LEU A 176 -34.93 -2.09 -6.29
N PHE A 177 -34.38 -1.04 -6.90
CA PHE A 177 -34.26 0.29 -6.29
C PHE A 177 -35.62 0.87 -5.91
N GLN A 178 -36.60 0.80 -6.82
CA GLN A 178 -37.96 1.26 -6.54
C GLN A 178 -38.61 0.48 -5.40
N LYS A 179 -38.36 -0.83 -5.31
CA LYS A 179 -38.94 -1.70 -4.27
C LYS A 179 -38.35 -1.45 -2.88
N VAL A 180 -37.05 -1.18 -2.79
CA VAL A 180 -36.35 -0.92 -1.51
C VAL A 180 -36.39 0.56 -1.14
N GLY A 181 -36.72 1.46 -2.08
CA GLY A 181 -36.69 2.90 -1.87
C GLY A 181 -35.28 3.51 -1.97
N ALA A 182 -34.36 2.85 -2.66
CA ALA A 182 -33.00 3.33 -2.87
C ALA A 182 -32.88 4.12 -4.18
N GLN A 183 -32.00 5.13 -4.23
CA GLN A 183 -31.69 5.89 -5.44
C GLN A 183 -30.29 5.56 -6.00
N SER A 184 -29.44 4.94 -5.18
CA SER A 184 -28.09 4.53 -5.59
C SER A 184 -27.74 3.13 -5.10
N ARG A 185 -26.72 2.54 -5.73
CA ARG A 185 -26.16 1.24 -5.30
C ARG A 185 -25.69 1.28 -3.85
N ILE A 186 -25.07 2.38 -3.43
CA ILE A 186 -24.56 2.54 -2.05
C ILE A 186 -25.73 2.64 -1.08
N GLU A 187 -26.75 3.42 -1.42
CA GLU A 187 -27.95 3.56 -0.60
C GLU A 187 -28.73 2.25 -0.46
N LEU A 188 -28.86 1.47 -1.54
CA LEU A 188 -29.43 0.13 -1.50
C LEU A 188 -28.71 -0.74 -0.47
N LEU A 189 -27.37 -0.76 -0.51
CA LEU A 189 -26.58 -1.58 0.43
C LEU A 189 -26.72 -1.08 1.87
N ASN A 190 -26.78 0.23 2.09
CA ASN A 190 -26.95 0.82 3.41
C ASN A 190 -28.31 0.51 4.04
N ILE A 191 -29.40 0.63 3.25
CA ILE A 191 -30.75 0.26 3.70
C ILE A 191 -30.82 -1.23 4.03
N LEU A 192 -30.11 -2.07 3.27
CA LEU A 192 -30.16 -3.51 3.47
C LEU A 192 -29.24 -4.00 4.61
N SER A 193 -28.25 -3.19 5.02
CA SER A 193 -27.34 -3.49 6.13
C SER A 193 -27.82 -3.00 7.50
N THR A 194 -28.96 -2.32 7.57
CA THR A 194 -29.51 -1.70 8.79
C THR A 194 -30.75 -2.44 9.30
#